data_AF-A0A0D6QF41-F1
#
_entry.id   AF-A0A0D6QF41-F1
#
_cell.length_a   1.000
_cell.length_b   1.000
_cell.length_c   1.000
_cell.angle_alpha   90.00
_cell.angle_beta   90.00
_cell.angle_gamma   90.00
#
_symmetry.space_group_name_H-M   'P 1'
#
loop_
_entity.id
_entity.type
_entity.pdbx_description
1 polymer ?
#
loop_
_entity_poly.entity_id
_entity_poly.type
_entity_poly.pdbx_seq_one_letter_code
_entity_poly.pdbx_strand_id
1 'polypeptide(L)'
;MSYDYTVFRAPADGPMRAWPATSPPALGSVAEVKQRLDDLLRDVAWTQHESTWFGGWQAAEGGAELQLTPEPDGQVRFVTIRRVDRATVEHLCARLRVVAVDPQAMTLYRVETGDWTDAR
;
A
#
# COMPACT_ATOMS: atom_id res chain seq x y z
N MET A 1 -16.85 6.20 -4.50
CA MET A 1 -16.40 5.10 -5.36
C MET A 1 -15.20 4.49 -4.66
N SER A 2 -15.21 3.18 -4.40
CA SER A 2 -14.13 2.46 -3.72
C SER A 2 -13.10 2.04 -4.76
N TYR A 3 -11.85 2.43 -4.58
CA TYR A 3 -10.75 2.04 -5.45
C TYR A 3 -9.90 0.97 -4.76
N ASP A 4 -9.31 0.09 -5.57
CA ASP A 4 -8.30 -0.86 -5.14
C ASP A 4 -6.93 -0.26 -5.48
N TYR A 5 -5.99 -0.33 -4.55
CA TYR A 5 -4.64 0.20 -4.73
C TYR A 5 -3.60 -0.84 -4.37
N THR A 6 -2.55 -0.93 -5.18
CA THR A 6 -1.34 -1.68 -4.83
C THR A 6 -0.26 -0.72 -4.38
N VAL A 7 0.14 -0.80 -3.12
CA VAL A 7 1.12 0.09 -2.49
C VAL A 7 2.47 -0.63 -2.33
N PHE A 8 3.56 -0.03 -2.81
CA PHE A 8 4.91 -0.63 -2.77
C PHE A 8 6.02 0.43 -2.85
N ARG A 9 7.27 0.05 -2.57
CA ARG A 9 8.43 0.94 -2.82
C ARG A 9 8.75 0.97 -4.31
N ALA A 10 8.94 2.16 -4.88
CA ALA A 10 9.39 2.28 -6.27
C ALA A 10 10.71 1.52 -6.47
N PRO A 11 10.82 0.62 -7.47
CA PRO A 11 12.07 -0.09 -7.76
C PRO A 11 13.20 0.81 -8.24
N ALA A 12 12.86 1.95 -8.84
CA ALA A 12 13.79 2.97 -9.32
C ALA A 12 13.11 4.34 -9.36
N ASP A 13 13.91 5.40 -9.50
CA ASP A 13 13.39 6.74 -9.75
C ASP A 13 12.77 6.87 -11.15
N GLY A 14 11.97 7.92 -11.34
CA GLY A 14 11.34 8.21 -12.64
C GLY A 14 9.99 7.53 -12.85
N PRO A 15 9.49 7.50 -14.10
CA PRO A 15 8.16 6.97 -14.42
C PRO A 15 8.15 5.43 -14.41
N MET A 16 6.99 4.84 -14.07
CA MET A 16 6.80 3.39 -13.99
C MET A 16 7.29 2.60 -15.22
N ARG A 17 7.13 3.18 -16.43
CA ARG A 17 7.59 2.57 -17.69
C ARG A 17 9.12 2.36 -17.79
N ALA A 18 9.89 3.04 -16.94
CA ALA A 18 11.35 2.96 -16.92
C ALA A 18 11.87 2.04 -15.81
N TRP A 19 11.00 1.48 -14.99
CA TRP A 19 11.42 0.59 -13.91
C TRP A 19 11.89 -0.76 -14.43
N PRO A 20 12.89 -1.39 -13.78
CA PRO A 20 13.32 -2.73 -14.11
C PRO A 20 12.20 -3.75 -13.83
N ALA A 21 12.21 -4.85 -14.59
CA ALA A 21 11.32 -6.00 -14.37
C ALA A 21 11.77 -6.84 -13.17
N THR A 22 11.85 -6.23 -11.99
CA THR A 22 12.26 -6.84 -10.73
C THR A 22 11.22 -6.60 -9.65
N SER A 23 11.18 -7.47 -8.65
CA SER A 23 10.31 -7.25 -7.48
C SER A 23 10.66 -5.93 -6.77
N PRO A 24 9.66 -5.20 -6.25
CA PRO A 24 9.89 -4.03 -5.44
C PRO A 24 10.78 -4.31 -4.22
N PRO A 25 11.52 -3.30 -3.72
CA PRO A 25 12.19 -3.40 -2.43
C PRO A 25 11.20 -3.74 -1.30
N ALA A 26 11.67 -4.46 -0.29
CA ALA A 26 10.85 -4.84 0.86
C ALA A 26 10.30 -3.62 1.62
N LEU A 27 9.03 -3.69 2.02
CA LEU A 27 8.43 -2.78 2.99
C LEU A 27 8.89 -3.14 4.40
N GLY A 28 9.02 -4.44 4.67
CA GLY A 28 9.47 -5.05 5.92
C GLY A 28 8.80 -6.40 6.13
N SER A 29 8.97 -6.97 7.33
CA SER A 29 8.20 -8.13 7.79
C SER A 29 6.71 -7.79 7.97
N VAL A 30 5.85 -8.81 8.04
CA VAL A 30 4.42 -8.62 8.30
C VAL A 30 4.18 -7.80 9.57
N ALA A 31 4.91 -8.07 10.66
CA ALA A 31 4.75 -7.36 11.92
C ALA A 31 5.11 -5.87 11.80
N GLU A 32 6.23 -5.55 11.14
CA GLU A 32 6.67 -4.16 10.95
C GLU A 32 5.70 -3.38 10.05
N VAL A 33 5.20 -4.01 8.99
CA VAL A 33 4.25 -3.34 8.09
C VAL A 33 2.90 -3.15 8.77
N LYS A 34 2.40 -4.13 9.54
CA LYS A 34 1.19 -3.96 10.36
C LYS A 34 1.32 -2.79 11.32
N GLN A 35 2.40 -2.75 12.11
CA GLN A 35 2.62 -1.66 13.07
C GLN A 35 2.60 -0.28 12.39
N ARG A 36 3.30 -0.14 11.26
CA ARG A 36 3.32 1.14 10.51
C ARG A 36 1.95 1.52 9.95
N LEU A 37 1.12 0.55 9.58
CA LEU A 37 -0.23 0.79 9.08
C LEU A 37 -1.19 1.13 10.22
N ASP A 38 -1.07 0.47 11.37
CA ASP A 38 -1.85 0.78 12.58
C ASP A 38 -1.56 2.18 13.11
N ASP A 39 -0.31 2.65 13.01
CA ASP A 39 0.06 4.02 13.39
C ASP A 39 -0.57 5.09 12.48
N LEU A 40 -0.91 4.73 11.24
CA LEU A 40 -1.40 5.66 10.21
C LEU A 40 -2.91 5.60 10.01
N LEU A 41 -3.48 4.42 10.12
CA LEU A 41 -4.89 4.15 9.90
C LEU A 41 -5.54 3.86 11.25
N ARG A 42 -6.51 4.67 11.63
CA ARG A 42 -7.30 4.40 12.84
C ARG A 42 -8.20 3.18 12.58
N ASP A 43 -8.34 2.34 13.60
CA ASP A 43 -9.28 1.21 13.63
C ASP A 43 -9.05 0.09 12.60
N VAL A 44 -7.77 -0.28 12.35
CA VAL A 44 -7.45 -1.46 11.56
C VAL A 44 -7.62 -2.74 12.37
N ALA A 45 -8.45 -3.66 11.89
CA ALA A 45 -8.55 -5.01 12.41
C ALA A 45 -7.78 -6.00 11.53
N TRP A 46 -6.90 -6.79 12.13
CA TRP A 46 -6.13 -7.79 11.41
C TRP A 46 -6.70 -9.19 11.58
N THR A 47 -6.87 -9.90 10.47
CA THR A 47 -7.20 -11.34 10.45
C THR A 47 -6.15 -12.08 9.65
N GLN A 48 -5.68 -13.21 10.16
CA GLN A 48 -4.77 -14.10 9.44
C GLN A 48 -5.59 -15.20 8.77
N HIS A 49 -5.32 -15.43 7.49
CA HIS A 49 -5.91 -16.51 6.71
C HIS A 49 -4.79 -17.47 6.28
N GLU A 50 -5.04 -18.78 6.39
CA GLU A 50 -4.09 -19.81 5.94
C GLU A 50 -3.93 -19.86 4.42
N SER A 51 -4.96 -19.40 3.69
CA SER A 51 -4.92 -19.23 2.25
C SER A 51 -5.67 -17.96 1.85
N THR A 52 -5.16 -17.26 0.84
CA THR A 52 -5.87 -16.16 0.19
C THR A 52 -6.59 -16.72 -1.04
N TRP A 53 -7.90 -16.93 -0.95
CA TRP A 53 -8.72 -17.22 -2.12
C TRP A 53 -9.34 -15.93 -2.66
N PHE A 54 -9.30 -15.72 -3.98
CA PHE A 54 -10.06 -14.67 -4.64
C PHE A 54 -11.57 -14.90 -4.43
N GLY A 55 -12.15 -14.29 -3.40
CA GLY A 55 -13.60 -14.33 -3.13
C GLY A 55 -14.01 -14.74 -1.71
N GLY A 56 -13.08 -15.16 -0.85
CA GLY A 56 -13.36 -15.45 0.56
C GLY A 56 -13.37 -14.16 1.37
N TRP A 57 -14.44 -13.36 1.28
CA TRP A 57 -14.52 -12.07 1.96
C TRP A 57 -15.70 -12.00 2.93
N GLN A 58 -15.43 -11.61 4.18
CA GLN A 58 -16.41 -11.38 5.26
C GLN A 58 -16.05 -10.13 6.09
N ALA A 59 -15.54 -9.05 5.48
CA ALA A 59 -15.36 -7.83 6.27
C ALA A 59 -16.72 -7.17 6.56
N ALA A 60 -16.88 -6.65 7.78
CA ALA A 60 -18.02 -5.82 8.13
C ALA A 60 -18.11 -4.61 7.18
N GLU A 61 -19.33 -4.17 6.86
CA GLU A 61 -19.55 -3.04 5.97
C GLU A 61 -18.82 -1.77 6.48
N GLY A 62 -18.04 -1.12 5.61
CA GLY A 62 -17.63 0.29 5.78
C GLY A 62 -16.15 0.59 6.01
N GLY A 63 -15.27 -0.38 6.27
CA GLY A 63 -13.84 -0.14 6.52
C GLY A 63 -12.94 -0.26 5.28
N ALA A 64 -11.81 0.45 5.29
CA ALA A 64 -10.70 0.18 4.39
C ALA A 64 -10.15 -1.22 4.68
N GLU A 65 -9.84 -1.98 3.62
CA GLU A 65 -9.35 -3.35 3.73
C GLU A 65 -7.88 -3.39 3.33
N LEU A 66 -7.05 -4.03 4.16
CA LEU A 66 -5.63 -4.17 3.93
C LEU A 66 -5.25 -5.65 3.84
N GLN A 67 -4.58 -6.02 2.75
CA GLN A 67 -4.05 -7.35 2.54
C GLN A 67 -2.52 -7.28 2.43
N LEU A 68 -1.84 -8.04 3.29
CA LEU A 68 -0.40 -8.26 3.24
C LEU A 68 -0.16 -9.72 2.87
N THR A 69 0.60 -9.94 1.81
CA THR A 69 1.05 -11.26 1.40
C THR A 69 2.58 -11.29 1.55
N PRO A 70 3.12 -11.96 2.58
CA PRO A 70 4.57 -12.14 2.68
C PRO A 70 5.06 -13.07 1.57
N GLU A 71 6.20 -12.73 1.00
CA GLU A 71 6.95 -13.60 0.10
C GLU A 71 7.63 -14.76 0.87
N PRO A 72 8.18 -15.78 0.20
CA PRO A 72 8.84 -16.91 0.87
C PRO A 72 9.99 -16.53 1.83
N ASP A 73 10.57 -15.34 1.66
CA ASP A 73 11.60 -14.77 2.54
C ASP A 73 11.02 -14.05 3.79
N GLY A 74 9.71 -14.12 3.99
CA GLY A 74 8.99 -13.46 5.09
C GLY A 74 8.81 -11.96 4.93
N GLN A 75 9.22 -11.39 3.80
CA GLN A 75 9.11 -9.94 3.54
C GLN A 75 7.86 -9.62 2.76
N VAL A 76 7.21 -8.53 3.13
CA VAL A 76 6.12 -7.92 2.37
C VAL A 76 6.72 -6.88 1.43
N ARG A 77 6.40 -6.99 0.14
CA ARG A 77 6.86 -6.04 -0.90
C ARG A 77 5.77 -5.11 -1.41
N PHE A 78 4.53 -5.56 -1.31
CA PHE A 78 3.36 -4.77 -1.67
C PHE A 78 2.22 -5.01 -0.67
N VAL A 79 1.38 -4.00 -0.49
CA VAL A 79 0.13 -4.06 0.28
C VAL A 79 -1.00 -3.75 -0.68
N THR A 80 -2.02 -4.61 -0.71
CA THR A 80 -3.25 -4.32 -1.45
C THR A 80 -4.21 -3.63 -0.48
N ILE A 81 -4.71 -2.45 -0.86
CA ILE A 81 -5.68 -1.68 -0.08
C ILE A 81 -6.94 -1.54 -0.90
N ARG A 82 -8.10 -1.86 -0.33
CA ARG A 82 -9.42 -1.73 -0.97
C ARG A 82 -10.31 -0.83 -0.13
N ARG A 83 -11.37 -0.29 -0.73
CA ARG A 83 -12.41 0.48 0.01
C ARG A 83 -11.87 1.67 0.77
N VAL A 84 -10.85 2.27 0.19
CA VAL A 84 -10.17 3.43 0.72
C VAL A 84 -10.37 4.60 -0.23
N ASP A 85 -10.47 5.80 0.31
CA ASP A 85 -10.45 7.00 -0.52
C ASP A 85 -9.01 7.30 -1.00
N ARG A 86 -8.93 8.05 -2.09
CA ARG A 86 -7.65 8.46 -2.67
C ARG A 86 -6.78 9.27 -1.70
N ALA A 87 -7.38 10.15 -0.90
CA ALA A 87 -6.66 11.05 0.00
C ALA A 87 -5.88 10.28 1.07
N THR A 88 -6.48 9.20 1.58
CA THR A 88 -5.85 8.27 2.52
C THR A 88 -4.67 7.56 1.87
N VAL A 89 -4.80 7.14 0.61
CA VAL A 89 -3.69 6.51 -0.13
C VAL A 89 -2.55 7.48 -0.38
N GLU A 90 -2.84 8.71 -0.79
CA GLU A 90 -1.83 9.75 -0.96
C GLU A 90 -1.11 10.05 0.38
N HIS A 91 -1.85 10.06 1.49
CA HIS A 91 -1.30 10.19 2.83
C HIS A 91 -0.36 9.03 3.20
N LEU A 92 -0.75 7.79 2.90
CA LEU A 92 0.09 6.60 3.10
C LEU A 92 1.38 6.68 2.25
N CYS A 93 1.27 7.08 0.99
CA CYS A 93 2.42 7.30 0.11
C CYS A 93 3.42 8.27 0.73
N ALA A 94 2.93 9.39 1.30
CA ALA A 94 3.76 10.39 1.96
C ALA A 94 4.48 9.87 3.19
N ARG A 95 3.75 9.18 4.07
CA ARG A 95 4.29 8.75 5.36
C ARG A 95 5.23 7.56 5.25
N LEU A 96 4.94 6.63 4.33
CA LEU A 96 5.74 5.41 4.18
C LEU A 96 6.82 5.53 3.10
N ARG A 97 6.88 6.65 2.37
CA ARG A 97 7.76 6.86 1.19
C ARG A 97 7.59 5.72 0.19
N VAL A 98 6.33 5.48 -0.17
CA VAL A 98 5.89 4.44 -1.10
C VAL A 98 5.10 5.08 -2.24
N VAL A 99 4.84 4.29 -3.28
CA VAL A 99 3.95 4.63 -4.37
C VAL A 99 2.73 3.73 -4.34
N ALA A 100 1.62 4.19 -4.91
CA ALA A 100 0.40 3.40 -5.08
C ALA A 100 -0.01 3.37 -6.55
N VAL A 101 -0.45 2.22 -7.04
CA VAL A 101 -1.03 2.07 -8.37
C VAL A 101 -2.52 1.77 -8.24
N ASP A 102 -3.36 2.56 -8.89
CA ASP A 102 -4.75 2.23 -9.15
C ASP A 102 -4.80 1.41 -10.45
N PRO A 103 -5.14 0.11 -10.39
CA PRO A 103 -5.16 -0.77 -11.56
C PRO A 103 -6.36 -0.51 -12.47
N GLN A 104 -7.41 0.17 -12.00
CA GLN A 104 -8.59 0.50 -12.80
C GLN A 104 -8.30 1.73 -13.67
N ALA A 105 -7.65 2.74 -13.10
CA ALA A 105 -7.28 3.97 -13.80
C ALA A 105 -5.86 3.91 -14.42
N MET A 106 -5.09 2.86 -14.15
CA MET A 106 -3.67 2.72 -14.52
C MET A 106 -2.84 3.95 -14.08
N THR A 107 -3.20 4.52 -12.93
CA THR A 107 -2.63 5.77 -12.42
C THR A 107 -1.67 5.50 -11.27
N LEU A 108 -0.49 6.12 -11.33
CA LEU A 108 0.52 6.08 -10.27
C LEU A 108 0.36 7.29 -9.35
N TYR A 109 0.17 7.04 -8.06
CA TYR A 109 0.22 8.02 -7.00
C TYR A 109 1.57 7.91 -6.30
N ARG A 110 2.25 9.05 -6.19
CA ARG A 110 3.50 9.19 -5.45
C ARG A 110 3.52 10.58 -4.85
N VAL A 111 4.23 10.75 -3.75
CA VAL A 111 4.56 12.09 -3.31
C VAL A 111 5.53 12.65 -4.34
N GLU A 112 5.08 13.67 -5.08
CA GLU A 112 6.02 14.51 -5.80
C GLU A 112 7.00 15.03 -4.76
N THR A 113 8.31 14.94 -5.04
CA THR A 113 9.35 15.61 -4.28
C THR A 113 9.17 17.12 -4.45
N GLY A 114 8.04 17.65 -3.95
CA GLY A 114 7.86 19.04 -3.66
C GLY A 114 8.62 19.27 -2.37
N ASP A 115 9.68 20.05 -2.46
CA ASP A 115 10.37 20.59 -1.30
C ASP A 115 9.31 21.05 -0.30
N TRP A 116 9.27 20.38 0.86
CA TRP A 116 8.62 20.93 2.04
C TRP A 116 9.41 22.19 2.40
N THR A 117 9.05 23.32 1.81
CA THR A 117 9.36 24.60 2.45
C THR A 117 8.50 24.65 3.70
N ASP A 118 9.14 24.41 4.85
CA ASP A 118 8.60 24.80 6.15
C ASP A 118 8.19 26.27 6.06
N ALA A 119 6.89 26.52 5.96
CA ALA A 119 6.35 27.84 6.18
C ALA A 119 6.47 28.12 7.69
N ARG A 120 7.42 29.00 8.02
CA ARG A 120 7.57 29.66 9.31
C ARG A 120 6.30 30.40 9.73
#